data_AF-A0A2R7Y4Z5-F1
#
_entry.id   AF-A0A2R7Y4Z5-F1
#
_cell.length_a   1.000
_cell.length_b   1.000
_cell.length_c   1.000
_cell.angle_alpha   90.00
_cell.angle_beta   90.00
_cell.angle_gamma   90.00
#
_symmetry.space_group_name_H-M   'P 1'
#
loop_
_entity.id
_entity.type
_entity.pdbx_description
1 polymer ?
#
loop_
_entity_poly.entity_id
_entity_poly.type
_entity_poly.pdbx_seq_one_letter_code
_entity_poly.pdbx_strand_id
1 'polypeptide(L)'
;MIPSPDAYHPSKDIKCTDSKILEGKLIVHCITGSVAAYPAPEIARCLMRHGAEVIPVMSEDAQKLISPELMYWATGNPAICKLTGGLEHVALTGGKSRTALVLIAPATANTVCKLAHGIADTPVTALAMAAMGSGMPMIVAPAMHYSMHESATFRECLSKLRTLGVEIVEPAVSEMKAKMASVDEILARVIRALHPKADMKGLKVFVTAGATVERLDPVRVFTNLSSGKMGIAIATSAYYRGADVKLVMGHGTAQPPAFIRCIKAPTTDEMFNAVAAELKDGVDIFLSTAAVADYKPERSFEIDTLHG
;
A
#
# COMPACT_ATOMS: atom_id res chain seq x y z
N MET A 1 -24.59 -5.55 -20.08
CA MET A 1 -24.67 -4.08 -20.06
C MET A 1 -24.03 -3.64 -18.74
N ILE A 2 -22.87 -3.00 -18.78
CA ILE A 2 -22.25 -2.45 -17.55
C ILE A 2 -23.15 -1.30 -17.10
N PRO A 3 -23.70 -1.31 -15.87
CA PRO A 3 -24.50 -0.18 -15.39
C PRO A 3 -23.69 1.10 -15.44
N SER A 4 -24.36 2.24 -15.61
CA SER A 4 -23.67 3.53 -15.55
C SER A 4 -22.97 3.66 -14.19
N PRO A 5 -21.66 3.99 -14.14
CA PRO A 5 -20.98 4.33 -12.89
C PRO A 5 -21.68 5.47 -12.13
N ASP A 6 -22.52 6.25 -12.83
CA ASP A 6 -23.25 7.39 -12.27
C ASP A 6 -24.60 6.99 -11.65
N ALA A 7 -24.96 5.69 -11.63
CA ALA A 7 -26.15 5.22 -10.93
C ALA A 7 -25.96 5.34 -9.40
N TYR A 8 -26.94 5.96 -8.74
CA TYR A 8 -26.92 6.11 -7.28
C TYR A 8 -27.02 4.75 -6.58
N HIS A 9 -26.08 4.49 -5.68
CA HIS A 9 -26.08 3.34 -4.78
C HIS A 9 -25.63 3.81 -3.40
N PRO A 10 -26.34 3.47 -2.30
CA PRO A 10 -26.04 4.00 -0.96
C PRO A 10 -24.60 3.73 -0.46
N SER A 11 -23.95 2.69 -0.96
CA SER A 11 -22.54 2.43 -0.62
C SER A 11 -21.58 3.53 -1.10
N LYS A 12 -21.98 4.36 -2.07
CA LYS A 12 -21.18 5.48 -2.59
C LYS A 12 -21.18 6.69 -1.65
N ASP A 13 -22.02 6.70 -0.60
CA ASP A 13 -22.07 7.80 0.39
C ASP A 13 -20.78 7.93 1.20
N ILE A 14 -19.94 6.87 1.24
CA ILE A 14 -18.64 6.90 1.92
C ILE A 14 -17.56 7.62 1.11
N LYS A 15 -17.85 8.02 -0.14
CA LYS A 15 -16.82 8.60 -0.99
C LYS A 15 -16.31 9.90 -0.38
N CYS A 16 -14.98 10.07 -0.41
CA CYS A 16 -14.29 11.24 0.10
C CYS A 16 -14.40 11.49 1.62
N THR A 17 -14.78 10.50 2.45
CA THR A 17 -14.83 10.68 3.91
C THR A 17 -13.46 10.83 4.55
N ASP A 18 -12.42 10.22 3.97
CA ASP A 18 -11.06 10.24 4.54
C ASP A 18 -10.19 11.28 3.82
N SER A 19 -10.30 11.36 2.49
CA SER A 19 -9.67 12.43 1.68
C SER A 19 -10.25 12.48 0.26
N LYS A 20 -9.86 13.50 -0.52
CA LYS A 20 -10.23 13.66 -1.94
C LYS A 20 -9.10 13.30 -2.92
N ILE A 21 -8.07 12.60 -2.47
CA ILE A 21 -6.83 12.39 -3.26
C ILE A 21 -7.09 11.60 -4.56
N LEU A 22 -8.03 10.67 -4.54
CA LEU A 22 -8.42 9.83 -5.68
C LEU A 22 -9.73 10.29 -6.33
N GLU A 23 -10.19 11.51 -6.04
CA GLU A 23 -11.41 12.05 -6.64
C GLU A 23 -11.31 12.08 -8.17
N GLY A 24 -12.35 11.61 -8.85
CA GLY A 24 -12.41 11.48 -10.31
C GLY A 24 -11.55 10.34 -10.89
N LYS A 25 -10.92 9.50 -10.07
CA LYS A 25 -10.16 8.33 -10.53
C LYS A 25 -11.05 7.09 -10.56
N LEU A 26 -11.14 6.44 -11.71
CA LEU A 26 -11.74 5.11 -11.83
C LEU A 26 -10.65 4.03 -11.68
N ILE A 27 -10.86 3.11 -10.76
CA ILE A 27 -9.95 1.99 -10.47
C ILE A 27 -10.68 0.69 -10.78
N VAL A 28 -10.09 -0.14 -11.63
CA VAL A 28 -10.58 -1.50 -11.84
C VAL A 28 -9.91 -2.41 -10.83
N HIS A 29 -10.71 -3.01 -9.94
CA HIS A 29 -10.22 -3.93 -8.91
C HIS A 29 -10.45 -5.37 -9.34
N CYS A 30 -9.40 -6.00 -9.87
CA CYS A 30 -9.37 -7.39 -10.26
C CYS A 30 -9.09 -8.32 -9.08
N ILE A 31 -9.93 -9.33 -8.90
CA ILE A 31 -9.89 -10.27 -7.78
C ILE A 31 -9.72 -11.68 -8.33
N THR A 32 -8.74 -12.41 -7.80
CA THR A 32 -8.42 -13.78 -8.22
C THR A 32 -8.66 -14.80 -7.10
N GLY A 33 -8.73 -16.09 -7.46
CA GLY A 33 -9.06 -17.19 -6.54
C GLY A 33 -8.01 -17.49 -5.47
N SER A 34 -7.85 -16.59 -4.50
CA SER A 34 -7.00 -16.76 -3.32
C SER A 34 -7.83 -16.60 -2.05
N VAL A 35 -7.50 -17.33 -0.98
CA VAL A 35 -8.09 -17.13 0.34
C VAL A 35 -7.91 -15.70 0.85
N ALA A 36 -6.90 -14.98 0.34
CA ALA A 36 -6.70 -13.56 0.59
C ALA A 36 -7.67 -12.65 -0.18
N ALA A 37 -8.76 -13.17 -0.74
CA ALA A 37 -9.81 -12.38 -1.40
C ALA A 37 -10.77 -11.73 -0.38
N TYR A 38 -10.83 -12.22 0.86
CA TYR A 38 -11.72 -11.65 1.88
C TYR A 38 -11.51 -10.14 2.19
N PRO A 39 -10.29 -9.55 2.09
CA PRO A 39 -10.09 -8.11 2.25
C PRO A 39 -10.45 -7.31 0.99
N ALA A 40 -10.85 -7.93 -0.13
CA ALA A 40 -11.14 -7.21 -1.36
C ALA A 40 -12.26 -6.14 -1.19
N PRO A 41 -13.38 -6.41 -0.48
CA PRO A 41 -14.35 -5.37 -0.14
C PRO A 41 -13.74 -4.23 0.67
N GLU A 42 -12.82 -4.53 1.60
CA GLU A 42 -12.16 -3.53 2.43
C GLU A 42 -11.23 -2.64 1.59
N ILE A 43 -10.42 -3.23 0.71
CA ILE A 43 -9.58 -2.51 -0.25
C ILE A 43 -10.43 -1.54 -1.08
N ALA A 44 -11.53 -2.03 -1.66
CA ALA A 44 -12.43 -1.21 -2.46
C ALA A 44 -13.04 -0.05 -1.66
N ARG A 45 -13.49 -0.32 -0.44
CA ARG A 45 -14.07 0.72 0.45
C ARG A 45 -13.02 1.76 0.85
N CYS A 46 -11.79 1.36 1.16
CA CYS A 46 -10.71 2.29 1.47
C CYS A 46 -10.39 3.18 0.25
N LEU A 47 -10.31 2.62 -0.96
CA LEU A 47 -10.15 3.42 -2.18
C LEU A 47 -11.28 4.44 -2.36
N MET A 48 -12.53 4.03 -2.12
CA MET A 48 -13.70 4.92 -2.20
C MET A 48 -13.65 6.04 -1.16
N ARG A 49 -13.27 5.77 0.09
CA ARG A 49 -13.11 6.81 1.13
C ARG A 49 -12.10 7.88 0.77
N HIS A 50 -11.14 7.56 -0.11
CA HIS A 50 -10.18 8.49 -0.70
C HIS A 50 -10.67 9.15 -2.00
N GLY A 51 -11.88 8.85 -2.46
CA GLY A 51 -12.58 9.49 -3.58
C GLY A 51 -12.67 8.68 -4.87
N ALA A 52 -12.07 7.49 -4.92
CA ALA A 52 -12.06 6.67 -6.14
C ALA A 52 -13.46 6.12 -6.49
N GLU A 53 -13.69 5.92 -7.78
CA GLU A 53 -14.72 5.02 -8.28
C GLU A 53 -14.08 3.64 -8.47
N VAL A 54 -14.73 2.56 -8.01
CA VAL A 54 -14.16 1.21 -8.07
C VAL A 54 -15.08 0.28 -8.85
N ILE A 55 -14.57 -0.36 -9.90
CA ILE A 55 -15.29 -1.39 -10.65
C ILE A 55 -14.64 -2.76 -10.37
N PRO A 56 -15.35 -3.69 -9.73
CA PRO A 56 -14.83 -5.02 -9.45
C PRO A 56 -14.86 -5.93 -10.69
N VAL A 57 -13.78 -6.69 -10.90
CA VAL A 57 -13.66 -7.72 -11.94
C VAL A 57 -13.17 -8.99 -11.27
N MET A 58 -13.86 -10.11 -11.47
CA MET A 58 -13.61 -11.33 -10.70
C MET A 58 -13.29 -12.51 -11.62
N SER A 59 -12.27 -13.29 -11.26
CA SER A 59 -12.08 -14.61 -11.86
C SER A 59 -13.17 -15.58 -11.41
N GLU A 60 -13.39 -16.67 -12.13
CA GLU A 60 -14.35 -17.71 -11.71
C GLU A 60 -14.01 -18.25 -10.31
N ASP A 61 -12.73 -18.54 -10.04
CA ASP A 61 -12.31 -19.05 -8.73
C ASP A 61 -12.45 -18.04 -7.60
N ALA A 62 -12.40 -16.73 -7.88
CA ALA A 62 -12.67 -15.72 -6.86
C ALA A 62 -14.13 -15.75 -6.42
N GLN A 63 -15.06 -16.00 -7.35
CA GLN A 63 -16.50 -16.08 -7.08
C GLN A 63 -16.87 -17.26 -6.17
N LYS A 64 -16.03 -18.31 -6.15
CA LYS A 64 -16.18 -19.47 -5.25
C LYS A 64 -15.78 -19.14 -3.79
N LEU A 65 -15.01 -18.07 -3.59
CA LEU A 65 -14.48 -17.67 -2.28
C LEU A 65 -15.21 -16.46 -1.69
N ILE A 66 -15.50 -15.46 -2.52
CA ILE A 66 -16.29 -14.28 -2.15
C ILE A 66 -17.38 -14.05 -3.21
N SER A 67 -18.57 -13.67 -2.78
CA SER A 67 -19.70 -13.46 -3.69
C SER A 67 -19.55 -12.15 -4.50
N PRO A 68 -19.87 -12.15 -5.80
CA PRO A 68 -20.05 -10.92 -6.59
C PRO A 68 -20.96 -9.88 -5.93
N GLU A 69 -21.99 -10.32 -5.20
CA GLU A 69 -22.92 -9.42 -4.49
C GLU A 69 -22.24 -8.66 -3.36
N LEU A 70 -21.24 -9.26 -2.70
CA LEU A 70 -20.47 -8.58 -1.67
C LEU A 70 -19.66 -7.42 -2.27
N MET A 71 -19.11 -7.62 -3.47
CA MET A 71 -18.39 -6.57 -4.18
C MET A 71 -19.34 -5.51 -4.73
N TYR A 72 -20.55 -5.88 -5.14
CA TYR A 72 -21.58 -4.92 -5.53
C TYR A 72 -21.99 -4.04 -4.33
N TRP A 73 -22.24 -4.64 -3.16
CA TRP A 73 -22.45 -3.89 -1.93
C TRP A 73 -21.26 -2.97 -1.61
N ALA A 74 -20.03 -3.47 -1.72
CA ALA A 74 -18.84 -2.73 -1.34
C ALA A 74 -18.60 -1.51 -2.22
N THR A 75 -18.86 -1.62 -3.53
CA THR A 75 -18.49 -0.61 -4.54
C THR A 75 -19.66 0.20 -5.08
N GLY A 76 -20.87 -0.34 -5.01
CA GLY A 76 -22.03 0.17 -5.73
C GLY A 76 -22.00 -0.08 -7.24
N ASN A 77 -21.07 -0.90 -7.73
CA ASN A 77 -20.95 -1.30 -9.15
C ASN A 77 -20.98 -2.83 -9.27
N PRO A 78 -21.81 -3.41 -10.15
CA PRO A 78 -21.84 -4.87 -10.30
C PRO A 78 -20.50 -5.43 -10.76
N ALA A 79 -20.12 -6.57 -10.18
CA ALA A 79 -18.87 -7.23 -10.53
C ALA A 79 -18.92 -7.83 -11.93
N ILE A 80 -17.86 -7.61 -12.70
CA ILE A 80 -17.68 -8.22 -14.01
C ILE A 80 -17.08 -9.62 -13.81
N CYS A 81 -17.94 -10.62 -13.93
CA CYS A 81 -17.60 -12.03 -13.72
C CYS A 81 -17.38 -12.82 -15.02
N LYS A 82 -17.76 -12.26 -16.16
CA LYS A 82 -17.62 -12.85 -17.50
C LYS A 82 -17.49 -11.75 -18.55
N LEU A 83 -16.84 -12.07 -19.66
CA LEU A 83 -16.79 -11.21 -20.83
C LEU A 83 -17.99 -11.49 -21.72
N THR A 84 -18.62 -10.45 -22.25
CA THR A 84 -19.79 -10.55 -23.11
C THR A 84 -19.62 -9.71 -24.37
N GLY A 85 -20.66 -9.64 -25.22
CA GLY A 85 -20.72 -8.69 -26.33
C GLY A 85 -20.66 -7.22 -25.90
N GLY A 86 -20.71 -6.92 -24.59
CA GLY A 86 -20.45 -5.60 -24.04
C GLY A 86 -18.97 -5.18 -24.04
N LEU A 87 -18.06 -6.08 -24.43
CA LEU A 87 -16.62 -5.81 -24.58
C LEU A 87 -16.01 -5.19 -23.32
N GLU A 88 -16.31 -5.72 -22.14
CA GLU A 88 -15.98 -5.11 -20.84
C GLU A 88 -14.48 -4.81 -20.68
N HIS A 89 -13.64 -5.74 -21.13
CA HIS A 89 -12.19 -5.60 -21.14
C HIS A 89 -11.72 -4.44 -22.02
N VAL A 90 -12.38 -4.14 -23.15
CA VAL A 90 -12.06 -2.98 -24.01
C VAL A 90 -12.72 -1.71 -23.48
N ALA A 91 -13.96 -1.78 -22.99
CA ALA A 91 -14.67 -0.63 -22.45
C ALA A 91 -13.93 -0.01 -21.25
N LEU A 92 -13.32 -0.85 -20.42
CA LEU A 92 -12.56 -0.41 -19.24
C LEU A 92 -11.09 -0.08 -19.52
N THR A 93 -10.51 -0.44 -20.66
CA THR A 93 -9.05 -0.29 -20.89
C THR A 93 -8.66 0.33 -22.23
N GLY A 94 -9.60 0.44 -23.17
CA GLY A 94 -9.36 1.00 -24.50
C GLY A 94 -9.20 2.52 -24.48
N GLY A 95 -8.85 3.11 -25.63
CA GLY A 95 -8.42 4.52 -25.74
C GLY A 95 -9.44 5.60 -25.33
N LYS A 96 -10.71 5.24 -25.10
CA LYS A 96 -11.75 6.14 -24.55
C LYS A 96 -12.07 5.87 -23.07
N SER A 97 -11.37 4.91 -22.46
CA SER A 97 -11.59 4.55 -21.06
C SER A 97 -11.22 5.69 -20.12
N ARG A 98 -11.99 5.85 -19.04
CA ARG A 98 -11.69 6.75 -17.92
C ARG A 98 -10.90 6.07 -16.81
N THR A 99 -10.54 4.79 -16.99
CA THR A 99 -9.79 4.03 -15.97
C THR A 99 -8.42 4.64 -15.78
N ALA A 100 -8.11 4.95 -14.53
CA ALA A 100 -6.84 5.50 -14.11
C ALA A 100 -5.81 4.39 -13.79
N LEU A 101 -6.27 3.25 -13.27
CA LEU A 101 -5.41 2.15 -12.82
C LEU A 101 -6.15 0.81 -12.78
N VAL A 102 -5.42 -0.28 -13.06
CA VAL A 102 -5.86 -1.65 -12.79
C VAL A 102 -5.12 -2.20 -11.57
N LEU A 103 -5.87 -2.59 -10.55
CA LEU A 103 -5.37 -3.21 -9.33
C LEU A 103 -5.75 -4.68 -9.32
N ILE A 104 -4.77 -5.60 -9.29
CA ILE A 104 -5.00 -7.04 -9.13
C ILE A 104 -4.64 -7.43 -7.69
N ALA A 105 -5.64 -7.55 -6.82
CA ALA A 105 -5.46 -7.79 -5.39
C ALA A 105 -6.63 -8.60 -4.80
N PRO A 106 -6.41 -9.84 -4.35
CA PRO A 106 -5.17 -10.62 -4.47
C PRO A 106 -4.89 -11.07 -5.91
N ALA A 107 -3.62 -11.27 -6.22
CA ALA A 107 -3.15 -11.95 -7.42
C ALA A 107 -2.56 -13.33 -7.09
N THR A 108 -3.20 -14.40 -7.55
CA THR A 108 -2.66 -15.75 -7.43
C THR A 108 -1.42 -15.94 -8.31
N ALA A 109 -0.54 -16.88 -7.93
CA ALA A 109 0.58 -17.28 -8.78
C ALA A 109 0.13 -17.67 -10.19
N ASN A 110 -0.99 -18.39 -10.32
CA ASN A 110 -1.59 -18.75 -11.61
C ASN A 110 -1.87 -17.51 -12.47
N THR A 111 -2.52 -16.49 -11.90
CA THR A 111 -2.81 -15.25 -12.63
C THR A 111 -1.53 -14.52 -13.02
N VAL A 112 -0.58 -14.38 -12.11
CA VAL A 112 0.72 -13.73 -12.38
C VAL A 112 1.48 -14.43 -13.51
N CYS A 113 1.58 -15.77 -13.46
CA CYS A 113 2.24 -16.55 -14.50
C CYS A 113 1.51 -16.43 -15.86
N LYS A 114 0.17 -16.43 -15.86
CA LYS A 114 -0.63 -16.21 -17.08
C LYS A 114 -0.36 -14.83 -17.68
N LEU A 115 -0.35 -13.77 -16.87
CA LEU A 115 -0.06 -12.42 -17.33
C LEU A 115 1.35 -12.32 -17.92
N ALA A 116 2.35 -12.86 -17.22
CA ALA A 116 3.73 -12.86 -17.69
C ALA A 116 3.91 -13.60 -19.03
N HIS A 117 3.06 -14.58 -19.34
CA HIS A 117 3.11 -15.37 -20.58
C HIS A 117 2.06 -14.96 -21.63
N GLY A 118 1.28 -13.90 -21.38
CA GLY A 118 0.27 -13.43 -22.33
C GLY A 118 -0.91 -14.39 -22.50
N ILE A 119 -1.32 -15.09 -21.43
CA ILE A 119 -2.52 -15.92 -21.42
C ILE A 119 -3.71 -15.09 -20.91
N ALA A 120 -4.70 -14.85 -21.76
CA ALA A 120 -5.88 -14.01 -21.51
C ALA A 120 -7.20 -14.82 -21.55
N ASP A 121 -7.28 -15.87 -20.73
CA ASP A 121 -8.38 -16.84 -20.71
C ASP A 121 -9.44 -16.60 -19.62
N THR A 122 -9.32 -15.53 -18.83
CA THR A 122 -10.29 -15.13 -17.80
C THR A 122 -10.65 -13.64 -17.94
N PRO A 123 -11.76 -13.17 -17.36
CA PRO A 123 -12.08 -11.74 -17.37
C PRO A 123 -10.95 -10.87 -16.81
N VAL A 124 -10.30 -11.33 -15.72
CA VAL A 124 -9.16 -10.64 -15.11
C VAL A 124 -7.95 -10.61 -16.04
N THR A 125 -7.54 -11.76 -16.58
CA THR A 125 -6.34 -11.84 -17.43
C THR A 125 -6.50 -11.15 -18.78
N ALA A 126 -7.69 -11.21 -19.39
CA ALA A 126 -8.01 -10.50 -20.61
C ALA A 126 -8.05 -8.97 -20.42
N LEU A 127 -8.66 -8.50 -19.33
CA LEU A 127 -8.66 -7.07 -19.00
C LEU A 127 -7.25 -6.57 -18.70
N ALA A 128 -6.46 -7.32 -17.93
CA ALA A 128 -5.08 -6.97 -17.64
C ALA A 128 -4.22 -6.94 -18.91
N MET A 129 -4.39 -7.89 -19.85
CA MET A 129 -3.70 -7.85 -21.14
C MET A 129 -4.06 -6.58 -21.94
N ALA A 130 -5.34 -6.24 -22.02
CA ALA A 130 -5.80 -5.04 -22.71
C ALA A 130 -5.26 -3.75 -22.05
N ALA A 131 -5.22 -3.72 -20.71
CA ALA A 131 -4.62 -2.63 -19.93
C ALA A 131 -3.12 -2.46 -20.19
N MET A 132 -2.36 -3.55 -20.24
CA MET A 132 -0.94 -3.51 -20.60
C MET A 132 -0.74 -2.99 -22.03
N GLY A 133 -1.56 -3.46 -22.97
CA GLY A 133 -1.52 -3.02 -24.37
C GLY A 133 -1.83 -1.53 -24.57
N SER A 134 -2.66 -0.93 -23.70
CA SER A 134 -2.96 0.50 -23.73
C SER A 134 -2.04 1.37 -22.86
N GLY A 135 -1.01 0.78 -22.24
CA GLY A 135 -0.06 1.49 -21.38
C GLY A 135 -0.68 1.99 -20.06
N MET A 136 -1.78 1.39 -19.63
CA MET A 136 -2.46 1.80 -18.41
C MET A 136 -1.70 1.32 -17.16
N PRO A 137 -1.56 2.16 -16.11
CA PRO A 137 -0.91 1.76 -14.87
C PRO A 137 -1.54 0.51 -14.26
N MET A 138 -0.69 -0.43 -13.84
CA MET A 138 -1.12 -1.68 -13.22
C MET A 138 -0.34 -1.95 -11.94
N ILE A 139 -1.08 -2.28 -10.88
CA ILE A 139 -0.54 -2.73 -9.60
C ILE A 139 -1.01 -4.16 -9.34
N VAL A 140 -0.09 -5.03 -8.93
CA VAL A 140 -0.38 -6.44 -8.59
C VAL A 140 0.07 -6.70 -7.16
N ALA A 141 -0.84 -7.23 -6.33
CA ALA A 141 -0.56 -7.65 -4.96
C ALA A 141 -0.63 -9.19 -4.86
N PRO A 142 0.51 -9.91 -4.97
CA PRO A 142 0.53 -11.35 -4.99
C PRO A 142 0.14 -11.97 -3.64
N ALA A 143 -0.52 -13.14 -3.68
CA ALA A 143 -0.88 -13.90 -2.49
C ALA A 143 -0.80 -15.41 -2.75
N MET A 144 0.06 -16.13 -2.03
CA MET A 144 0.29 -17.57 -2.21
C MET A 144 1.01 -18.22 -1.03
N HIS A 145 1.14 -19.55 -1.07
CA HIS A 145 2.02 -20.27 -0.18
C HIS A 145 3.50 -19.91 -0.46
N TYR A 146 4.35 -19.91 0.57
CA TYR A 146 5.76 -19.49 0.45
C TYR A 146 6.55 -20.32 -0.57
N SER A 147 6.34 -21.63 -0.64
CA SER A 147 7.00 -22.49 -1.64
C SER A 147 6.75 -22.06 -3.09
N MET A 148 5.57 -21.49 -3.38
CA MET A 148 5.27 -20.97 -4.72
C MET A 148 6.00 -19.66 -4.98
N HIS A 149 6.05 -18.79 -3.97
CA HIS A 149 6.78 -17.51 -4.02
C HIS A 149 8.29 -17.71 -4.24
N GLU A 150 8.86 -18.76 -3.62
CA GLU A 150 10.27 -19.12 -3.76
C GLU A 150 10.61 -19.81 -5.09
N SER A 151 9.62 -20.23 -5.87
CA SER A 151 9.87 -20.92 -7.14
C SER A 151 10.55 -19.99 -8.15
N ALA A 152 11.58 -20.50 -8.84
CA ALA A 152 12.30 -19.75 -9.87
C ALA A 152 11.36 -19.23 -10.96
N THR A 153 10.43 -20.08 -11.41
CA THR A 153 9.42 -19.72 -12.41
C THR A 153 8.57 -18.52 -11.99
N PHE A 154 8.12 -18.49 -10.73
CA PHE A 154 7.32 -17.37 -10.26
C PHE A 154 8.14 -16.08 -10.13
N ARG A 155 9.39 -16.16 -9.64
CA ARG A 155 10.30 -15.01 -9.59
C ARG A 155 10.62 -14.44 -10.97
N GLU A 156 10.83 -15.31 -11.97
CA GLU A 156 10.99 -14.91 -13.37
C GLU A 156 9.75 -14.21 -13.90
N CYS A 157 8.55 -14.73 -13.61
CA CYS A 157 7.28 -14.09 -13.98
C CYS A 157 7.16 -12.69 -13.36
N LEU A 158 7.46 -12.55 -12.06
CA LEU A 158 7.46 -11.25 -11.39
C LEU A 158 8.46 -10.29 -12.02
N SER A 159 9.69 -10.75 -12.28
CA SER A 159 10.72 -9.96 -12.95
C SER A 159 10.24 -9.46 -14.31
N LYS A 160 9.65 -10.34 -15.12
CA LYS A 160 9.08 -10.00 -16.43
C LYS A 160 7.94 -8.99 -16.33
N LEU A 161 7.04 -9.12 -15.36
CA LEU A 161 5.98 -8.13 -15.17
C LEU A 161 6.56 -6.77 -14.76
N ARG A 162 7.60 -6.73 -13.92
CA ARG A 162 8.29 -5.47 -13.58
C ARG A 162 8.93 -4.81 -14.80
N THR A 163 9.55 -5.58 -15.71
CA THR A 163 10.13 -5.00 -16.94
C THR A 163 9.05 -4.48 -17.90
N LEU A 164 7.84 -5.02 -17.83
CA LEU A 164 6.66 -4.52 -18.55
C LEU A 164 5.99 -3.31 -17.86
N GLY A 165 6.57 -2.78 -16.77
CA GLY A 165 6.08 -1.59 -16.07
C GLY A 165 4.94 -1.87 -15.07
N VAL A 166 4.67 -3.14 -14.75
CA VAL A 166 3.71 -3.50 -13.70
C VAL A 166 4.35 -3.31 -12.33
N GLU A 167 3.70 -2.55 -11.46
CA GLU A 167 4.14 -2.39 -10.07
C GLU A 167 3.71 -3.61 -9.24
N ILE A 168 4.67 -4.24 -8.57
CA ILE A 168 4.42 -5.39 -7.68
C ILE A 168 4.45 -4.88 -6.24
N VAL A 169 3.36 -5.10 -5.50
CA VAL A 169 3.32 -4.90 -4.04
C VAL A 169 3.81 -6.18 -3.40
N GLU A 170 5.00 -6.15 -2.81
CA GLU A 170 5.63 -7.34 -2.24
C GLU A 170 4.76 -7.95 -1.12
N PRO A 171 4.64 -9.29 -1.06
CA PRO A 171 3.91 -9.94 0.01
C PRO A 171 4.64 -9.79 1.35
N ALA A 172 3.87 -9.68 2.43
CA ALA A 172 4.42 -9.76 3.78
C ALA A 172 4.75 -11.22 4.09
N VAL A 173 6.05 -11.53 4.24
CA VAL A 173 6.49 -12.88 4.63
C VAL A 173 6.38 -13.03 6.14
N SER A 174 5.44 -13.86 6.59
CA SER A 174 5.34 -14.30 7.99
C SER A 174 4.88 -15.75 8.06
N GLU A 175 5.37 -16.51 9.03
CA GLU A 175 4.95 -17.91 9.28
C GLU A 175 5.10 -18.85 8.06
N MET A 176 6.18 -18.69 7.28
CA MET A 176 6.37 -19.40 6.00
C MET A 176 5.18 -19.25 5.02
N LYS A 177 4.52 -18.09 5.03
CA LYS A 177 3.49 -17.70 4.05
C LYS A 177 3.84 -16.34 3.46
N ALA A 178 3.73 -16.23 2.14
CA ALA A 178 3.77 -14.97 1.42
C ALA A 178 2.35 -14.38 1.42
N LYS A 179 1.97 -13.72 2.52
CA LYS A 179 0.65 -13.13 2.69
C LYS A 179 0.54 -11.89 1.81
N MET A 180 -0.64 -11.63 1.26
CA MET A 180 -0.90 -10.38 0.53
C MET A 180 -0.48 -9.19 1.40
N ALA A 181 0.09 -8.17 0.78
CA ALA A 181 0.36 -6.91 1.45
C ALA A 181 -0.90 -6.37 2.16
N SER A 182 -0.68 -5.60 3.23
CA SER A 182 -1.78 -5.00 3.99
C SER A 182 -2.64 -4.09 3.11
N VAL A 183 -3.91 -3.90 3.50
CA VAL A 183 -4.83 -2.99 2.81
C VAL A 183 -4.23 -1.57 2.73
N ASP A 184 -3.63 -1.10 3.83
CA ASP A 184 -2.99 0.21 3.91
C ASP A 184 -1.80 0.35 2.95
N GLU A 185 -1.01 -0.71 2.78
CA GLU A 185 0.10 -0.72 1.84
C GLU A 185 -0.38 -0.72 0.38
N ILE A 186 -1.39 -1.53 0.05
CA ILE A 186 -2.00 -1.53 -1.29
C ILE A 186 -2.60 -0.16 -1.60
N LEU A 187 -3.36 0.41 -0.65
CA LEU A 187 -3.93 1.75 -0.76
C LEU A 187 -2.84 2.80 -0.99
N ALA A 188 -1.75 2.74 -0.21
CA ALA A 188 -0.64 3.68 -0.33
C ALA A 188 0.05 3.62 -1.70
N ARG A 189 0.19 2.42 -2.27
CA ARG A 189 0.75 2.20 -3.61
C ARG A 189 -0.15 2.80 -4.69
N VAL A 190 -1.46 2.56 -4.59
CA VAL A 190 -2.46 3.15 -5.50
C VAL A 190 -2.48 4.68 -5.39
N ILE A 191 -2.50 5.23 -4.17
CA ILE A 191 -2.45 6.68 -3.94
C ILE A 191 -1.18 7.26 -4.55
N ARG A 192 -0.01 6.65 -4.31
CA ARG A 192 1.27 7.11 -4.85
C ARG A 192 1.30 7.09 -6.38
N ALA A 193 0.75 6.05 -7.00
CA ALA A 193 0.68 5.93 -8.45
C ALA A 193 -0.25 6.97 -9.11
N LEU A 194 -1.32 7.37 -8.41
CA LEU A 194 -2.37 8.26 -8.93
C LEU A 194 -2.35 9.66 -8.33
N HIS A 195 -1.35 9.99 -7.49
CA HIS A 195 -1.33 11.22 -6.73
C HIS A 195 -1.37 12.44 -7.66
N PRO A 196 -2.27 13.42 -7.44
CA PRO A 196 -2.41 14.57 -8.33
C PRO A 196 -1.19 15.49 -8.33
N LYS A 197 -0.32 15.39 -7.32
CA LYS A 197 0.93 16.14 -7.18
C LYS A 197 2.10 15.18 -6.97
N ALA A 198 2.58 14.54 -8.03
CA ALA A 198 3.74 13.64 -7.99
C ALA A 198 5.07 14.42 -8.11
N ASP A 199 5.18 15.55 -7.41
CA ASP A 199 6.27 16.53 -7.53
C ASP A 199 7.51 16.21 -6.68
N MET A 200 7.43 15.17 -5.84
CA MET A 200 8.56 14.69 -5.03
C MET A 200 9.19 13.42 -5.59
N LYS A 201 8.83 13.01 -6.82
CA LYS A 201 9.39 11.83 -7.47
C LYS A 201 10.91 11.95 -7.60
N GLY A 202 11.62 10.97 -7.05
CA GLY A 202 13.09 10.91 -7.09
C GLY A 202 13.78 11.66 -5.95
N LEU A 203 13.05 12.39 -5.11
CA LEU A 203 13.61 13.03 -3.92
C LEU A 203 13.74 12.02 -2.77
N LYS A 204 14.86 12.09 -2.05
CA LYS A 204 15.08 11.41 -0.77
C LYS A 204 14.64 12.33 0.37
N VAL A 205 13.58 11.94 1.06
CA VAL A 205 13.02 12.68 2.20
C VAL A 205 13.27 11.93 3.48
N PHE A 206 13.82 12.62 4.46
CA PHE A 206 14.15 12.05 5.76
C PHE A 206 13.42 12.81 6.87
N VAL A 207 12.72 12.07 7.73
CA VAL A 207 11.87 12.66 8.77
C VAL A 207 12.22 12.05 10.12
N THR A 208 12.34 12.87 11.17
CA THR A 208 12.34 12.37 12.57
C THR A 208 10.94 12.54 13.18
N ALA A 209 10.47 11.60 13.98
CA ALA A 209 9.18 11.66 14.65
C ALA A 209 9.20 11.03 16.05
N GLY A 210 8.17 11.30 16.85
CA GLY A 210 8.06 10.79 18.22
C GLY A 210 8.77 11.70 19.24
N ALA A 211 8.95 11.21 20.46
CA ALA A 211 9.74 11.81 21.53
C ALA A 211 11.00 10.98 21.76
N THR A 212 12.08 11.60 22.24
CA THR A 212 13.20 10.83 22.79
C THR A 212 13.03 10.62 24.29
N VAL A 213 13.66 9.57 24.79
CA VAL A 213 13.55 9.09 26.16
C VAL A 213 14.92 9.08 26.80
N GLU A 214 15.07 9.83 27.89
CA GLU A 214 16.29 9.89 28.70
C GLU A 214 16.09 9.14 30.01
N ARG A 215 16.94 8.15 30.28
CA ARG A 215 16.77 7.27 31.45
C ARG A 215 17.32 7.92 32.72
N LEU A 216 16.51 7.93 33.78
CA LEU A 216 16.97 8.25 35.14
C LEU A 216 17.49 7.00 35.84
N ASP A 217 16.77 5.89 35.67
CA ASP A 217 17.09 4.56 36.17
C ASP A 217 16.53 3.48 35.19
N PRO A 218 16.65 2.16 35.45
CA PRO A 218 16.16 1.14 34.51
C PRO A 218 14.64 1.20 34.24
N VAL A 219 13.88 1.83 35.13
CA VAL A 219 12.40 1.88 35.10
C VAL A 219 11.89 3.26 34.71
N ARG A 220 12.48 4.33 35.25
CA ARG A 220 12.00 5.71 35.12
C ARG A 220 12.76 6.49 34.07
N VAL A 221 12.03 7.31 33.34
CA VAL A 221 12.55 8.09 32.22
C VAL A 221 11.96 9.50 32.19
N PHE A 222 12.72 10.43 31.62
CA PHE A 222 12.25 11.74 31.18
C PHE A 222 11.95 11.67 29.68
N THR A 223 10.76 12.10 29.29
CA THR A 223 10.33 12.10 27.88
C THR A 223 9.31 13.20 27.66
N ASN A 224 9.22 13.65 26.41
CA ASN A 224 8.10 14.45 25.94
C ASN A 224 6.86 13.56 25.68
N LEU A 225 5.68 14.16 25.66
CA LEU A 225 4.40 13.49 25.36
C LEU A 225 4.08 13.42 23.86
N SER A 226 5.09 13.55 23.00
CA SER A 226 4.87 13.51 21.56
C SER A 226 4.35 12.14 21.13
N SER A 227 3.20 12.13 20.46
CA SER A 227 2.63 10.91 19.89
C SER A 227 3.37 10.43 18.63
N GLY A 228 4.12 11.32 17.97
CA GLY A 228 4.74 11.09 16.66
C GLY A 228 3.81 11.21 15.45
N LYS A 229 2.50 11.45 15.66
CA LYS A 229 1.50 11.55 14.57
C LYS A 229 1.88 12.57 13.50
N MET A 230 2.40 13.73 13.88
CA MET A 230 2.75 14.80 12.95
C MET A 230 3.86 14.36 11.98
N GLY A 231 4.98 13.85 12.50
CA GLY A 231 6.09 13.40 11.67
C GLY A 231 5.71 12.22 10.77
N ILE A 232 4.89 11.28 11.29
CA ILE A 232 4.33 10.19 10.47
C ILE A 232 3.44 10.72 9.35
N ALA A 233 2.58 11.71 9.61
CA ALA A 233 1.73 12.31 8.58
C ALA A 233 2.54 13.02 7.49
N ILE A 234 3.60 13.74 7.88
CA ILE A 234 4.54 14.39 6.96
C ILE A 234 5.25 13.35 6.10
N ALA A 235 5.80 12.29 6.71
CA ALA A 235 6.46 11.20 6.01
C ALA A 235 5.50 10.50 5.01
N THR A 236 4.27 10.22 5.45
CA THR A 236 3.22 9.62 4.61
C THR A 236 2.87 10.52 3.42
N SER A 237 2.72 11.83 3.63
CA SER A 237 2.42 12.77 2.55
C SER A 237 3.55 12.85 1.53
N ALA A 238 4.81 12.90 1.98
CA ALA A 238 5.97 12.85 1.09
C ALA A 238 6.01 11.55 0.28
N TYR A 239 5.71 10.41 0.92
CA TYR A 239 5.63 9.12 0.25
C TYR A 239 4.52 9.11 -0.82
N TYR A 240 3.33 9.63 -0.53
CA TYR A 240 2.26 9.73 -1.54
C TYR A 240 2.64 10.62 -2.73
N ARG A 241 3.46 11.65 -2.52
CA ARG A 241 3.95 12.56 -3.57
C ARG A 241 5.13 12.01 -4.38
N GLY A 242 5.59 10.80 -4.10
CA GLY A 242 6.62 10.12 -4.89
C GLY A 242 8.03 10.11 -4.28
N ALA A 243 8.23 10.67 -3.09
CA ALA A 243 9.54 10.65 -2.44
C ALA A 243 9.97 9.25 -2.00
N ASP A 244 11.27 8.98 -1.97
CA ASP A 244 11.84 7.88 -1.20
C ASP A 244 11.96 8.35 0.26
N VAL A 245 11.17 7.75 1.16
CA VAL A 245 11.00 8.26 2.52
C VAL A 245 11.65 7.32 3.52
N LYS A 246 12.50 7.89 4.37
CA LYS A 246 13.02 7.25 5.58
C LYS A 246 12.52 8.01 6.80
N LEU A 247 12.10 7.26 7.82
CA LEU A 247 11.59 7.78 9.07
C LEU A 247 12.47 7.30 10.22
N VAL A 248 12.93 8.20 11.09
CA VAL A 248 13.50 7.84 12.39
C VAL A 248 12.46 8.12 13.45
N MET A 249 12.08 7.09 14.19
CA MET A 249 11.00 7.15 15.16
C MET A 249 11.55 6.95 16.57
N GLY A 250 11.34 7.94 17.42
CA GLY A 250 11.52 7.82 18.86
C GLY A 250 10.36 7.08 19.53
N HIS A 251 10.16 7.32 20.82
CA HIS A 251 9.00 6.86 21.54
C HIS A 251 7.72 7.58 21.08
N GLY A 252 6.57 6.91 21.15
CA GLY A 252 5.29 7.50 20.76
C GLY A 252 4.19 6.47 20.69
N THR A 253 2.94 6.94 20.65
CA THR A 253 1.75 6.07 20.56
C THR A 253 1.35 5.78 19.12
N ALA A 254 1.76 6.59 18.15
CA ALA A 254 1.48 6.36 16.75
C ALA A 254 2.45 5.33 16.16
N GLN A 255 1.92 4.44 15.32
CA GLN A 255 2.72 3.45 14.60
C GLN A 255 3.01 3.96 13.19
N PRO A 256 4.27 3.86 12.72
CA PRO A 256 4.59 4.20 11.34
C PRO A 256 3.93 3.20 10.37
N PRO A 257 3.45 3.65 9.20
CA PRO A 257 2.91 2.75 8.19
C PRO A 257 3.97 1.77 7.68
N ALA A 258 3.56 0.53 7.40
CA ALA A 258 4.48 -0.54 6.97
C ALA A 258 5.24 -0.22 5.67
N PHE A 259 4.65 0.59 4.80
CA PHE A 259 5.25 1.00 3.52
C PHE A 259 6.31 2.10 3.65
N ILE A 260 6.54 2.65 4.85
CA ILE A 260 7.62 3.61 5.12
C ILE A 260 8.74 2.89 5.88
N ARG A 261 9.97 2.98 5.37
CA ARG A 261 11.14 2.45 6.07
C ARG A 261 11.35 3.24 7.36
N CYS A 262 11.19 2.56 8.50
CA CYS A 262 11.33 3.17 9.81
C CYS A 262 12.54 2.60 10.58
N ILE A 263 13.34 3.50 11.15
CA ILE A 263 14.44 3.20 12.07
C ILE A 263 13.96 3.58 13.47
N LYS A 264 14.00 2.65 14.42
CA LYS A 264 13.66 2.94 15.82
C LYS A 264 14.89 3.51 16.53
N ALA A 265 14.72 4.66 17.16
CA ALA A 265 15.77 5.35 17.91
C ALA A 265 15.16 6.05 19.14
N PRO A 266 14.83 5.29 20.20
CA PRO A 266 14.14 5.82 21.38
C PRO A 266 14.92 6.85 22.19
N THR A 267 16.25 6.88 22.19
CA THR A 267 17.04 7.88 22.96
C THR A 267 17.54 9.02 22.08
N THR A 268 17.92 10.15 22.68
CA THR A 268 18.48 11.29 21.93
C THR A 268 19.76 10.92 21.22
N ASP A 269 20.66 10.19 21.89
CA ASP A 269 21.94 9.77 21.32
C ASP A 269 21.73 8.78 20.17
N GLU A 270 20.80 7.82 20.30
CA GLU A 270 20.44 6.90 19.20
C GLU A 270 19.84 7.65 18.01
N MET A 271 18.93 8.61 18.25
CA MET A 271 18.30 9.38 17.19
C MET A 271 19.33 10.25 16.47
N PHE A 272 20.23 10.90 17.20
CA PHE A 272 21.34 11.66 16.63
C PHE A 272 22.22 10.78 15.74
N ASN A 273 22.62 9.61 16.24
CA ASN A 273 23.47 8.68 15.49
C ASN A 273 22.77 8.14 14.23
N ALA A 274 21.48 7.79 14.32
CA ALA A 274 20.69 7.36 13.18
C ALA A 274 20.58 8.47 12.13
N VAL A 275 20.34 9.70 12.56
CA VAL A 275 20.26 10.85 11.65
C VAL A 275 21.62 11.12 10.99
N ALA A 276 22.70 11.14 11.77
CA ALA A 276 24.04 11.36 11.26
C ALA A 276 24.50 10.28 10.28
N ALA A 277 24.09 9.02 10.47
CA ALA A 277 24.37 7.94 9.54
C ALA A 277 23.62 8.12 8.22
N GLU A 278 22.32 8.39 8.27
CA GLU A 278 21.46 8.50 7.08
C GLU A 278 21.77 9.74 6.24
N LEU A 279 22.18 10.85 6.86
CA LEU A 279 22.59 12.06 6.14
C LEU A 279 23.86 11.87 5.29
N LYS A 280 24.70 10.86 5.59
CA LYS A 280 25.89 10.54 4.79
C LYS A 280 25.53 9.97 3.42
N ASP A 281 24.39 9.30 3.30
CA ASP A 281 23.92 8.67 2.05
C ASP A 281 23.24 9.67 1.08
N GLY A 282 23.24 10.97 1.45
CA GLY A 282 22.62 12.06 0.71
C GLY A 282 21.10 12.11 0.92
N VAL A 283 20.61 13.28 1.33
CA VAL A 283 19.19 13.57 1.57
C VAL A 283 18.86 14.91 0.91
N ASP A 284 17.73 14.98 0.20
CA ASP A 284 17.29 16.22 -0.45
C ASP A 284 16.50 17.11 0.51
N ILE A 285 15.67 16.50 1.38
CA ILE A 285 14.84 17.20 2.35
C ILE A 285 14.93 16.48 3.70
N PHE A 286 15.37 17.21 4.72
CA PHE A 286 15.35 16.75 6.11
C PHE A 286 14.32 17.53 6.93
N LEU A 287 13.43 16.81 7.61
CA LEU A 287 12.37 17.36 8.44
C LEU A 287 12.56 16.86 9.87
N SER A 288 13.13 17.71 10.73
CA SER A 288 13.29 17.42 12.15
C SER A 288 11.99 17.71 12.89
N THR A 289 11.17 16.67 13.10
CA THR A 289 9.85 16.82 13.74
C THR A 289 9.67 16.00 15.02
N ALA A 290 10.72 15.29 15.43
CA ALA A 290 10.75 14.64 16.73
C ALA A 290 10.85 15.67 17.87
N ALA A 291 10.17 15.39 18.98
CA ALA A 291 10.31 16.10 20.23
C ALA A 291 11.52 15.54 21.01
N VAL A 292 12.70 15.92 20.55
CA VAL A 292 13.97 15.56 21.18
C VAL A 292 14.07 16.23 22.56
N ALA A 293 14.57 15.52 23.56
CA ALA A 293 14.81 16.06 24.89
C ALA A 293 15.96 17.08 24.87
N ASP A 294 15.74 18.25 25.45
CA ASP A 294 16.76 19.31 25.54
C ASP A 294 17.86 18.98 26.55
N TYR A 295 17.53 18.21 27.59
CA TYR A 295 18.41 17.86 28.69
C TYR A 295 18.39 16.35 28.93
N LYS A 296 19.55 15.81 29.31
CA LYS A 296 19.69 14.45 29.83
C LYS A 296 20.29 14.46 31.24
N PRO A 297 19.93 13.49 32.11
CA PRO A 297 20.55 13.38 33.42
C PRO A 297 22.07 13.24 33.29
N GLU A 298 22.83 14.01 34.09
CA GLU A 298 24.29 13.85 34.15
C GLU A 298 24.67 12.48 34.73
N ARG A 299 23.84 11.94 35.62
CA ARG A 299 24.00 10.60 36.21
C ARG A 299 22.69 9.83 36.10
N SER A 300 22.78 8.62 35.58
CA SER A 300 21.73 7.60 35.62
C SER A 300 22.10 6.55 36.67
N PHE A 301 21.12 6.08 37.44
CA PHE A 301 21.32 5.02 38.41
C PHE A 301 21.12 3.66 37.73
N GLU A 302 22.06 2.74 37.85
CA GLU A 302 21.82 1.34 37.53
C GLU A 302 21.39 0.61 38.79
N ILE A 303 20.39 -0.27 38.69
CA ILE A 303 20.06 -1.16 39.80
C ILE A 303 21.13 -2.25 39.79
N ASP A 304 22.05 -2.17 40.74
CA ASP A 304 23.01 -3.25 40.99
C ASP A 304 22.20 -4.45 41.51
N THR A 305 21.92 -5.43 40.66
CA THR A 305 21.16 -6.63 41.04
C THR A 305 21.92 -7.56 41.99
N LEU A 306 23.05 -7.13 42.55
CA LEU A 306 23.76 -7.79 43.63
C LEU A 306 23.21 -7.33 44.97
N HIS A 307 22.02 -7.83 45.35
CA HIS A 307 21.60 -8.18 46.73
C HIS A 307 20.08 -8.42 46.75
N GLY A 308 19.70 -9.68 46.58
CA GLY A 308 18.36 -10.23 46.79
C GLY A 308 18.42 -11.74 46.76
#